data_AF-A0A2E0Y8W6-F1
#
_entry.id   AF-A0A2E0Y8W6-F1
#
_cell.length_a   1.000
_cell.length_b   1.000
_cell.length_c   1.000
_cell.angle_alpha   90.00
_cell.angle_beta   90.00
_cell.angle_gamma   90.00
#
_symmetry.space_group_name_H-M   'P 1'
#
loop_
_entity.id
_entity.type
_entity.pdbx_description
1 polymer ?
#
loop_
_entity_poly.entity_id
_entity_poly.type
_entity_poly.pdbx_seq_one_letter_code
_entity_poly.pdbx_strand_id
1 'polypeptide(L)'
;GAASLALLVVDPLVLPVALVLQGLVRASLMTVLILTLVELPGLDARYAGTASGLFFTAAEVGGVLGPLGLGFLYDVTGGFSAGLYALTAVAAAMALGTARLSRLVKRAD
;
A
#
# COMPACT_ATOMS: atom_id res chain seq x y z
N GLY A 1 -6.72 -1.40 3.34
CA GLY A 1 -7.05 -2.78 3.72
C GLY A 1 -7.98 -2.80 4.91
N ALA A 2 -7.47 -3.13 6.10
CA ALA A 2 -8.28 -3.18 7.33
C ALA A 2 -8.96 -1.84 7.68
N ALA A 3 -8.29 -0.70 7.49
CA ALA A 3 -8.90 0.62 7.70
C ALA A 3 -10.00 0.97 6.67
N SER A 4 -9.86 0.48 5.44
CA SER A 4 -10.86 0.64 4.36
C SER A 4 -12.11 -0.21 4.64
N LEU A 5 -11.93 -1.41 5.19
CA LEU A 5 -13.01 -2.26 5.69
C LEU A 5 -13.64 -1.67 6.97
N ALA A 6 -12.85 -1.06 7.86
CA ALA A 6 -13.36 -0.40 9.04
C ALA A 6 -14.23 0.83 8.70
N LEU A 7 -13.86 1.57 7.65
CA LEU A 7 -14.66 2.68 7.09
C LEU A 7 -16.03 2.24 6.56
N LEU A 8 -16.20 0.96 6.19
CA LEU A 8 -17.49 0.41 5.76
C LEU A 8 -18.38 -0.04 6.94
N VAL A 9 -17.82 -0.20 8.15
CA VAL A 9 -18.50 -0.97 9.21
C VAL A 9 -18.80 -0.19 10.50
N VAL A 10 -18.12 0.90 10.91
CA VAL A 10 -18.19 1.30 12.35
C VAL A 10 -18.15 2.80 12.72
N ASP A 11 -18.92 3.09 13.78
CA ASP A 11 -18.98 4.21 14.76
C ASP A 11 -17.91 5.34 14.75
N PRO A 12 -18.33 6.60 15.00
CA PRO A 12 -17.46 7.79 15.03
C PRO A 12 -16.25 7.70 15.97
N LEU A 13 -16.31 6.87 17.01
CA LEU A 13 -15.30 6.81 18.07
C LEU A 13 -14.09 5.93 17.71
N VAL A 14 -14.26 4.94 16.82
CA VAL A 14 -13.19 3.98 16.44
C VAL A 14 -12.36 4.51 15.27
N LEU A 15 -12.96 5.37 14.45
CA LEU A 15 -12.33 5.98 13.29
C LEU A 15 -10.99 6.72 13.57
N PRO A 16 -10.88 7.61 14.58
CA PRO A 16 -9.63 8.32 14.83
C PRO A 16 -8.50 7.37 15.23
N VAL A 17 -8.78 6.33 16.02
CA VAL A 17 -7.78 5.33 16.44
C VAL A 17 -7.27 4.55 15.23
N ALA A 18 -8.17 4.12 14.34
CA ALA A 18 -7.81 3.41 13.12
C ALA A 18 -6.94 4.28 12.19
N LEU A 19 -7.26 5.58 12.06
CA LEU A 19 -6.49 6.52 11.25
C LEU A 19 -5.09 6.78 11.83
N VAL A 20 -4.98 6.93 13.16
CA VAL A 20 -3.68 7.10 13.85
C VAL A 20 -2.80 5.87 13.65
N LEU A 21 -3.33 4.67 13.87
CA LEU A 21 -2.60 3.43 13.66
C LEU A 21 -2.18 3.26 12.19
N GLN A 22 -3.07 3.58 11.24
CA GLN A 22 -2.74 3.57 9.82
C GLN A 22 -1.64 4.58 9.48
N GLY A 23 -1.65 5.77 10.09
CA GLY A 23 -0.60 6.78 9.96
C GLY A 23 0.76 6.25 10.41
N LEU A 24 0.81 5.66 11.60
CA LEU A 24 2.03 5.12 12.19
C LEU A 24 2.61 3.98 11.35
N VAL A 25 1.78 3.03 10.96
CA VAL A 25 2.19 1.88 10.12
C VAL A 25 2.70 2.35 8.75
N ARG A 26 2.04 3.34 8.14
CA ARG A 26 2.46 3.88 6.83
C ARG A 26 3.80 4.60 6.92
N ALA A 27 4.01 5.41 7.96
CA ALA A 27 5.24 6.16 8.14
C ALA A 27 6.44 5.22 8.37
N SER A 28 6.28 4.17 9.16
CA SER A 28 7.36 3.22 9.43
C SER A 28 7.66 2.31 8.22
N LEU A 29 6.65 1.88 7.48
CA LEU A 29 6.82 1.04 6.29
C LEU A 29 7.66 1.71 5.20
N MET A 30 7.48 3.01 4.97
CA MET A 30 8.23 3.74 3.95
C MET A 30 9.74 3.68 4.21
N THR A 31 10.15 3.88 5.46
CA THR A 31 11.56 3.82 5.87
C THR A 31 12.12 2.41 5.71
N VAL A 32 11.38 1.40 6.16
CA VAL A 32 11.80 -0.01 6.03
C VAL A 32 11.94 -0.42 4.57
N LEU A 33 11.02 -0.02 3.71
CA LEU A 33 11.06 -0.32 2.27
C LEU A 33 12.32 0.24 1.59
N ILE A 34 12.69 1.48 1.89
CA ILE A 34 13.90 2.10 1.33
C ILE A 34 15.16 1.42 1.87
N LEU A 35 15.23 1.16 3.18
CA LEU A 35 16.38 0.45 3.77
C LEU A 35 16.54 -0.94 3.15
N THR A 36 15.44 -1.69 3.03
CA THR A 36 15.43 -3.02 2.40
C THR A 36 15.88 -2.97 0.94
N LEU A 37 15.50 -1.92 0.20
CA LEU A 37 15.93 -1.71 -1.18
C LEU A 37 17.44 -1.47 -1.28
N VAL A 38 18.00 -0.64 -0.39
CA VAL A 38 19.42 -0.28 -0.37
C VAL A 38 20.30 -1.42 0.14
N GLU A 39 19.80 -2.20 1.11
CA GLU A 39 20.50 -3.36 1.68
C GLU A 39 20.36 -4.63 0.83
N LEU A 40 19.66 -4.55 -0.32
CA LEU A 40 19.37 -5.72 -1.13
C LEU A 40 20.67 -6.37 -1.66
N PRO A 41 20.94 -7.65 -1.35
CA PRO A 41 22.16 -8.31 -1.76
C PRO A 41 22.22 -8.42 -3.30
N GLY A 42 23.26 -7.85 -3.90
CA GLY A 42 23.43 -7.76 -5.34
C GLY A 42 23.15 -6.38 -5.93
N LEU A 43 22.64 -5.42 -5.14
CA LEU A 43 22.57 -4.03 -5.56
C LEU A 43 23.94 -3.36 -5.38
N ASP A 44 24.64 -3.12 -6.49
CA ASP A 44 25.87 -2.33 -6.49
C ASP A 44 25.54 -0.88 -6.05
N ALA A 45 26.41 -0.28 -5.24
CA ALA A 45 26.24 1.08 -4.72
C ALA A 45 26.02 2.13 -5.83
N ARG A 46 26.57 1.87 -7.03
CA ARG A 46 26.35 2.72 -8.22
C ARG A 46 24.89 2.74 -8.70
N TYR A 47 24.09 1.74 -8.35
CA TYR A 47 22.68 1.61 -8.73
C TYR A 47 21.70 1.95 -7.59
N ALA A 48 22.20 2.22 -6.38
CA ALA A 48 21.33 2.58 -5.25
C ALA A 48 20.48 3.83 -5.54
N GLY A 49 21.05 4.82 -6.23
CA GLY A 49 20.32 6.03 -6.65
C GLY A 49 19.24 5.76 -7.70
N THR A 50 19.50 4.90 -8.69
CA THR A 50 18.51 4.54 -9.73
C THR A 50 17.42 3.62 -9.18
N ALA A 51 17.76 2.68 -8.31
CA ALA A 51 16.77 1.84 -7.61
C ALA A 51 15.84 2.71 -6.75
N SER A 52 16.40 3.64 -5.97
CA SER A 52 15.61 4.59 -5.17
C SER A 52 14.73 5.45 -6.06
N GLY A 53 15.27 5.99 -7.17
CA GLY A 53 14.50 6.77 -8.14
C GLY A 53 13.32 6.01 -8.74
N LEU A 54 13.49 4.72 -9.06
CA LEU A 54 12.40 3.86 -9.55
C LEU A 54 11.33 3.63 -8.47
N PHE A 55 11.75 3.37 -7.23
CA PHE A 55 10.83 3.21 -6.10
C PHE A 55 10.00 4.48 -5.87
N PHE A 56 10.63 5.65 -5.86
CA PHE A 56 9.92 6.93 -5.72
C PHE A 56 9.01 7.22 -6.92
N THR A 57 9.45 6.92 -8.15
CA THR A 57 8.62 7.11 -9.35
C THR A 57 7.34 6.28 -9.25
N ALA A 58 7.44 5.01 -8.83
CA ALA A 58 6.28 4.16 -8.61
C ALA A 58 5.37 4.71 -7.49
N ALA A 59 5.95 5.24 -6.41
CA ALA A 59 5.22 5.85 -5.30
C ALA A 59 4.44 7.11 -5.74
N GLU A 60 5.04 7.99 -6.54
CA GLU A 60 4.38 9.19 -7.07
C GLU A 60 3.23 8.83 -8.02
N VAL A 61 3.47 7.89 -8.94
CA VAL A 61 2.42 7.41 -9.86
C VAL A 61 1.26 6.78 -9.07
N GLY A 62 1.55 5.95 -8.07
CA GLY A 62 0.52 5.38 -7.20
C GLY A 62 -0.21 6.44 -6.36
N GLY A 63 0.52 7.43 -5.85
CA GLY A 63 0.00 8.53 -5.05
C GLY A 63 -0.95 9.44 -5.82
N VAL A 64 -0.72 9.61 -7.13
CA VAL A 64 -1.60 10.36 -8.04
C VAL A 64 -2.77 9.49 -8.53
N LEU A 65 -2.50 8.24 -8.94
CA LEU A 65 -3.54 7.34 -9.46
C LEU A 65 -4.57 6.94 -8.40
N GLY A 66 -4.20 6.86 -7.12
CA GLY A 66 -5.13 6.51 -6.04
C GLY A 66 -6.31 7.47 -5.92
N PRO A 67 -6.09 8.77 -5.64
CA PRO A 67 -7.15 9.77 -5.58
C PRO A 67 -7.89 9.96 -6.90
N LEU A 68 -7.18 9.95 -8.03
CA LEU A 68 -7.82 10.09 -9.35
C LEU A 68 -8.77 8.93 -9.65
N GLY A 69 -8.34 7.70 -9.38
CA GLY A 69 -9.16 6.51 -9.58
C GLY A 69 -10.38 6.49 -8.65
N LEU A 70 -10.20 6.90 -7.39
CA LEU A 70 -11.31 7.04 -6.43
C LEU A 70 -12.32 8.12 -6.86
N GLY A 71 -11.83 9.27 -7.31
CA GLY A 71 -12.66 10.37 -7.80
C GLY A 71 -13.45 9.96 -9.05
N PHE A 72 -12.78 9.34 -10.03
CA PHE A 72 -13.45 8.82 -11.22
C PHE A 72 -14.54 7.80 -10.87
N LEU A 73 -14.25 6.88 -9.95
CA LEU A 73 -15.23 5.87 -9.56
C LEU A 73 -16.40 6.47 -8.78
N TYR A 74 -16.16 7.52 -7.99
CA TYR A 74 -17.21 8.31 -7.36
C TYR A 74 -18.09 9.01 -8.40
N ASP A 75 -17.50 9.68 -9.40
CA ASP A 75 -18.24 10.41 -10.44
C ASP A 75 -19.16 9.49 -11.25
N VAL A 76 -18.73 8.25 -11.53
CA VAL A 76 -19.50 7.28 -12.30
C VAL A 76 -20.57 6.56 -11.47
N THR A 77 -20.30 6.29 -10.19
CA THR A 77 -21.20 5.48 -9.33
C THR A 77 -22.06 6.30 -8.38
N GLY A 78 -21.78 7.60 -8.22
CA GLY A 78 -22.49 8.51 -7.32
C GLY A 78 -22.21 8.27 -5.83
N GLY A 79 -21.22 7.45 -5.48
CA GLY A 79 -20.92 7.11 -4.08
C GLY A 79 -19.55 6.47 -3.85
N PHE A 80 -19.14 6.37 -2.59
CA PHE A 80 -17.79 5.89 -2.22
C PHE A 80 -17.67 4.36 -2.11
N SER A 81 -18.78 3.63 -2.07
CA SER A 81 -18.77 2.18 -1.84
C SER A 81 -17.96 1.44 -2.90
N ALA A 82 -18.09 1.82 -4.18
CA ALA A 82 -17.31 1.24 -5.26
C ALA A 82 -15.80 1.48 -5.09
N GLY A 83 -15.41 2.69 -4.68
CA GLY A 83 -14.03 3.04 -4.33
C GLY A 83 -13.48 2.22 -3.17
N LEU A 84 -14.26 2.04 -2.12
CA LEU A 84 -13.90 1.23 -0.96
C LEU A 84 -13.72 -0.25 -1.33
N TYR A 85 -14.59 -0.81 -2.18
CA TYR A 85 -14.42 -2.17 -2.69
C TYR A 85 -13.16 -2.31 -3.54
N ALA A 86 -12.87 -1.35 -4.42
CA ALA A 86 -11.67 -1.34 -5.24
C ALA A 86 -10.39 -1.30 -4.37
N LEU A 87 -10.32 -0.39 -3.39
CA LEU A 87 -9.19 -0.32 -2.45
C LEU A 87 -9.03 -1.61 -1.64
N THR A 88 -10.14 -2.23 -1.25
CA THR A 88 -10.13 -3.49 -0.51
C THR A 88 -9.61 -4.63 -1.38
N ALA A 89 -10.04 -4.70 -2.64
CA ALA A 89 -9.56 -5.68 -3.60
C ALA A 89 -8.05 -5.57 -3.86
N VAL A 90 -7.55 -4.34 -4.08
CA VAL A 90 -6.10 -4.09 -4.24
C VAL A 90 -5.32 -4.51 -3.00
N ALA A 91 -5.80 -4.15 -1.81
CA ALA A 91 -5.15 -4.53 -0.55
C ALA A 91 -5.14 -6.06 -0.34
N ALA A 92 -6.23 -6.75 -0.68
CA ALA A 92 -6.30 -8.21 -0.59
C ALA A 92 -5.35 -8.87 -1.60
N ALA A 93 -5.29 -8.37 -2.83
CA ALA A 93 -4.35 -8.86 -3.85
C ALA A 93 -2.88 -8.72 -3.40
N MET A 94 -2.52 -7.57 -2.83
CA MET A 94 -1.19 -7.35 -2.25
C MET A 94 -0.90 -8.32 -1.10
N ALA A 95 -1.84 -8.48 -0.15
CA ALA A 95 -1.67 -9.39 0.98
C ALA A 95 -1.52 -10.85 0.53
N LEU A 96 -2.30 -11.29 -0.46
CA LEU A 96 -2.20 -12.62 -1.04
C LEU A 96 -0.87 -12.82 -1.79
N GLY A 97 -0.42 -11.80 -2.54
CA GLY A 97 0.88 -11.79 -3.21
C GLY A 97 2.03 -11.98 -2.21
N THR A 98 2.04 -11.20 -1.13
CA THR A 98 3.04 -11.30 -0.06
C THR A 98 2.96 -12.65 0.67
N ALA A 99 1.76 -13.16 0.93
CA ALA A 99 1.56 -14.47 1.53
C ALA A 99 2.06 -15.61 0.62
N ARG A 100 1.86 -15.50 -0.70
CA ARG A 100 2.38 -16.47 -1.67
C ARG A 100 3.90 -16.41 -1.75
N LEU A 101 4.48 -15.22 -1.81
CA LEU A 101 5.92 -15.04 -1.88
C LEU A 101 6.60 -15.57 -0.60
N SER A 102 6.08 -15.24 0.58
CA SER A 102 6.61 -15.75 1.85
C SER A 102 6.50 -17.28 1.97
N ARG A 103 5.48 -17.92 1.39
CA ARG A 103 5.39 -19.39 1.29
C ARG A 103 6.40 -19.99 0.33
N LEU A 104 6.73 -19.31 -0.77
CA LEU A 104 7.71 -19.78 -1.74
C LEU A 104 9.13 -19.67 -1.19
N VAL A 105 9.45 -18.55 -0.52
CA VAL A 105 10.73 -18.36 0.16
C VAL A 105 10.93 -19.44 1.24
N LYS A 106 9.93 -19.68 2.10
CA LYS A 106 9.96 -20.76 3.11
C LYS A 106 10.03 -22.19 2.56
N ARG A 107 9.88 -22.40 1.25
CA ARG A 107 10.02 -23.71 0.59
C ARG A 107 11.34 -23.88 -0.13
N ALA A 108 12.07 -22.78 -0.35
CA ALA A 108 13.37 -22.77 -1.02
C ALA A 108 14.54 -22.88 -0.01
N ASP A 109 14.27 -22.57 1.26
CA ASP A 109 15.07 -22.93 2.43
C ASP A 109 14.70 -24.32 2.95
#